data_AF-A0A015N2Z8-F1
#
_entry.id   AF-A0A015N2Z8-F1
#
_cell.length_a   1.000
_cell.length_b   1.000
_cell.length_c   1.000
_cell.angle_alpha   90.00
_cell.angle_beta   90.00
_cell.angle_gamma   90.00
#
_symmetry.space_group_name_H-M   'P 1'
#
loop_
_entity.id
_entity.type
_entity.pdbx_description
1 polymer ?
#
loop_
_entity_poly.entity_id
_entity_poly.type
_entity_poly.pdbx_seq_one_letter_code
_entity_poly.pdbx_strand_id
1 'polypeptide(L)' 'MDPRFRNAPLKKCAFMRIIKYAASIGKNLGFDRYEAETLCDQIQKYINEQKPFDLDIGFAKDNPVNW' A
#
# COMPACT_ATOMS: atom_id res chain seq x y z
N MET A 1 3.63 -8.51 -11.11
CA MET A 1 2.39 -9.13 -10.61
C MET A 1 2.08 -10.40 -11.38
N ASP A 2 1.82 -11.47 -10.65
CA ASP A 2 1.40 -12.77 -11.21
C ASP A 2 0.06 -12.62 -11.96
N PRO A 3 -0.06 -13.11 -13.22
CA PRO A 3 -1.27 -12.99 -14.03
C PRO A 3 -2.53 -13.54 -13.37
N ARG A 4 -2.40 -14.52 -12.47
CA ARG A 4 -3.53 -15.17 -11.79
C ARG A 4 -4.33 -14.20 -10.91
N PHE A 5 -3.72 -13.11 -10.47
CA PHE A 5 -4.36 -12.11 -9.60
C PHE A 5 -4.80 -10.85 -10.35
N ARG A 6 -4.51 -10.71 -11.66
CA ARG A 6 -4.88 -9.50 -12.41
C ARG A 6 -6.38 -9.30 -12.58
N ASN A 7 -7.15 -10.39 -12.64
CA ASN A 7 -8.55 -10.35 -13.04
C ASN A 7 -9.52 -10.84 -11.95
N ALA A 8 -9.03 -11.06 -10.73
CA ALA A 8 -9.86 -11.45 -9.60
C ALA A 8 -10.25 -10.18 -8.82
N PRO A 9 -11.48 -9.66 -8.97
CA PRO A 9 -11.92 -8.51 -8.19
C PRO A 9 -11.82 -8.84 -6.70
N LEU A 10 -11.30 -7.89 -5.91
CA LEU A 10 -11.30 -8.00 -4.47
C LEU A 10 -12.74 -8.25 -3.99
N LYS A 11 -12.93 -9.29 -3.18
CA LYS A 11 -14.23 -9.56 -2.57
C LYS A 11 -14.72 -8.30 -1.84
N LYS A 12 -16.04 -8.08 -1.83
CA LYS A 12 -16.66 -7.00 -1.04
C LYS A 12 -16.09 -7.03 0.39
N CYS A 13 -15.60 -5.88 0.87
CA CYS A 13 -14.90 -5.69 2.16
C CYS A 13 -13.43 -6.16 2.27
N ALA A 14 -12.86 -6.86 1.28
CA ALA A 14 -11.43 -7.23 1.31
C ALA A 14 -10.53 -5.99 1.30
N PHE A 15 -10.94 -4.94 0.57
CA PHE A 15 -10.22 -3.67 0.54
C PHE A 15 -10.11 -3.01 1.92
N MET A 16 -11.21 -2.94 2.67
CA MET A 16 -11.19 -2.35 4.01
C MET A 16 -10.29 -3.13 4.97
N ARG A 17 -10.21 -4.46 4.80
CA ARG A 17 -9.26 -5.30 5.55
C ARG A 17 -7.81 -4.97 5.17
N ILE A 18 -7.52 -4.80 3.88
CA ILE A 18 -6.18 -4.41 3.40
C ILE A 18 -5.76 -3.07 4.02
N ILE A 19 -6.62 -2.04 3.99
CA ILE A 19 -6.32 -0.74 4.61
C ILE A 19 -6.06 -0.87 6.11
N LYS A 20 -6.89 -1.63 6.83
CA LYS A 20 -6.71 -1.87 8.26
C LYS A 20 -5.39 -2.57 8.58
N TYR A 21 -5.01 -3.58 7.79
CA TYR A 21 -3.74 -4.27 7.97
C TYR A 21 -2.55 -3.39 7.61
N ALA A 22 -2.62 -2.63 6.51
CA ALA A 22 -1.57 -1.69 6.13
C ALA A 22 -1.29 -0.68 7.24
N ALA A 23 -2.34 -0.05 7.80
CA ALA A 23 -2.20 0.88 8.92
C ALA A 23 -1.63 0.19 10.18
N SER A 24 -2.07 -1.03 10.51
CA SER A 24 -1.55 -1.78 11.67
C SER A 24 -0.08 -2.19 11.50
N ILE A 25 0.31 -2.61 10.30
CA ILE A 25 1.69 -2.98 9.98
C ILE A 25 2.57 -1.73 10.00
N GLY A 26 2.14 -0.63 9.36
CA GLY A 26 2.83 0.64 9.40
C GLY A 26 3.11 1.09 10.84
N LYS A 27 2.08 1.06 11.71
CA LYS A 27 2.26 1.36 13.14
C LYS A 27 3.32 0.46 13.80
N ASN A 28 3.31 -0.84 13.51
CA ASN A 28 4.29 -1.78 14.07
C ASN A 28 5.71 -1.53 13.54
N LEU A 29 5.84 -1.01 12.32
CA LEU A 29 7.11 -0.59 11.71
C LEU A 29 7.56 0.80 12.17
N GLY A 30 6.79 1.47 13.03
CA GLY A 30 7.11 2.81 13.52
C GLY A 30 6.75 3.93 12.55
N PHE A 31 5.87 3.67 11.57
CA PHE A 31 5.39 4.72 10.68
C PHE A 31 4.70 5.81 11.47
N ASP A 32 5.04 7.06 11.16
CA ASP A 32 4.28 8.19 11.65
C ASP A 32 2.91 8.27 10.96
N ARG A 33 2.09 9.22 11.42
CA ARG A 33 0.74 9.41 10.87
C ARG A 33 0.77 9.72 9.37
N TYR A 34 1.73 10.53 8.92
CA TYR A 34 1.86 10.94 7.54
C TYR A 34 2.26 9.75 6.65
N GLU A 35 3.22 8.94 7.09
CA GLU A 35 3.63 7.72 6.38
C GLU A 35 2.49 6.70 6.28
N ALA A 36 1.71 6.53 7.35
CA ALA A 36 0.56 5.63 7.35
C ALA A 36 -0.58 6.13 6.44
N GLU A 37 -0.88 7.43 6.45
CA GLU A 37 -1.86 8.06 5.55
C GLU A 37 -1.41 7.95 4.09
N THR A 38 -0.13 8.21 3.82
CA THR A 38 0.46 8.10 2.49
C THR A 38 0.36 6.68 1.94
N LEU A 39 0.66 5.66 2.75
CA LEU A 39 0.50 4.25 2.36
C LEU A 39 -0.96 3.93 2.02
N CYS A 40 -1.92 4.39 2.83
CA CYS A 40 -3.34 4.15 2.57
C CYS A 40 -3.80 4.83 1.26
N ASP A 41 -3.34 6.05 1.00
CA ASP A 41 -3.62 6.79 -0.22
C ASP A 41 -3.07 6.10 -1.47
N GLN A 42 -1.85 5.56 -1.40
CA GLN A 42 -1.25 4.80 -2.50
C GLN A 42 -2.05 3.53 -2.81
N ILE A 43 -2.47 2.77 -1.79
CA ILE A 43 -3.30 1.57 -1.97
C ILE A 43 -4.66 1.94 -2.60
N GLN A 44 -5.25 3.06 -2.18
CA GLN A 44 -6.51 3.55 -2.73
C GLN A 44 -6.37 3.97 -4.20
N LYS A 45 -5.29 4.69 -4.55
CA LYS A 45 -4.97 5.07 -5.93
C LYS A 45 -4.74 3.85 -6.82
N TYR A 46 -4.01 2.84 -6.33
CA TYR A 46 -3.76 1.59 -7.03
C TYR A 46 -5.07 0.87 -7.40
N ILE A 47 -5.99 0.73 -6.44
CA ILE A 47 -7.29 0.06 -6.68
C ILE A 47 -8.17 0.82 -7.66
N ASN A 48 -8.09 2.15 -7.65
CA ASN A 48 -8.83 2.99 -8.58
C ASN A 48 -8.12 3.16 -9.93
N GLU A 49 -7.01 2.44 -10.15
CA GLU A 49 -6.17 2.55 -11.35
C GLU A 49 -5.72 3.99 -11.66
N GLN A 50 -5.63 4.84 -10.64
CA GLN A 50 -5.25 6.25 -10.76
C GLN A 50 -3.72 6.38 -10.85
N LYS A 51 -3.23 6.99 -11.93
CA LYS A 51 -1.79 7.21 -12.16
C LYS A 51 -1.38 8.68 -11.89
N PRO A 52 -0.19 8.94 -11.34
CA PRO A 52 0.72 7.97 -10.72
C PRO A 52 0.21 7.55 -9.32
N PHE A 53 0.25 6.26 -9.03
CA PHE A 53 -0.05 5.72 -7.70
C PHE A 53 1.21 5.53 -6.85
N ASP A 54 2.36 5.32 -7.48
CA ASP A 54 3.65 5.24 -6.80
C ASP A 54 4.16 6.66 -6.50
N LEU A 55 4.66 6.87 -5.28
CA LEU A 55 5.53 8.01 -5.01
C LEU A 55 6.87 7.75 -5.70
N ASP A 56 7.52 8.80 -6.20
CA ASP A 56 8.87 8.70 -6.74
C ASP A 56 9.79 8.13 -5.65
N ILE A 57 10.16 6.85 -5.79
CA ILE A 57 10.94 6.07 -4.81
C ILE A 57 12.36 6.64 -4.63
N GLY A 58 12.73 7.68 -5.38
CA GLY A 58 13.97 8.44 -5.20
C GLY A 58 14.16 9.10 -3.82
N PHE A 59 13.17 9.02 -2.93
CA PHE A 59 13.25 9.47 -1.53
C PHE A 59 13.42 8.35 -0.49
N ALA A 60 13.34 7.07 -0.88
CA ALA A 60 13.51 5.97 0.05
C ALA A 60 14.99 5.85 0.46
N LYS A 61 15.31 6.33 1.67
CA LYS A 61 16.58 6.07 2.35
C LYS A 61 17.01 4.61 2.15
N ASP A 62 18.31 4.42 1.89
CA ASP A 62 19.04 3.15 1.65
C ASP A 62 19.01 2.14 2.81
N ASN A 63 17.87 1.93 3.46
CA ASN A 63 17.71 0.82 4.39
C ASN A 63 17.21 -0.39 3.59
N PRO A 64 18.03 -1.43 3.39
CA PRO A 64 17.55 -2.66 2.79
C PRO A 64 16.44 -3.22 3.69
N VAL A 65 15.23 -3.27 3.14
CA VAL A 65 14.16 -4.08 3.71
C VAL A 65 14.66 -5.52 3.62
N ASN A 66 15.06 -6.10 4.75
CA ASN A 66 15.33 -7.54 4.82
C ASN A 66 13.97 -8.25 4.79
N TRP A 67 13.70 -8.92 3.66
CA TRP A 67 12.52 -9.75 3.45
C TRP A 67 12.65 -11.08 4.21
#